data_AF-A0A939KXD7-F1
#
_entry.id   AF-A0A939KXD7-F1
#
_cell.length_a   1.000
_cell.length_b   1.000
_cell.length_c   1.000
_cell.angle_alpha   90.00
_cell.angle_beta   90.00
_cell.angle_gamma   90.00
#
_symmetry.space_group_name_H-M   'P 1'
#
loop_
_entity.id
_entity.type
_entity.pdbx_description
1 polymer ?
#
loop_
_entity_poly.entity_id
_entity_poly.type
_entity_poly.pdbx_seq_one_letter_code
_entity_poly.pdbx_strand_id
1 'polypeptide(L)' 'MTQQSAEEAPGIAVAIVVQDGRVLMVRRRVAEGQLSWQFPAGEIEPGESP' A
#
# COMPACT_ATOMS: atom_id res chain seq x y z
N MET A 1 -7.82 -9.85 -31.75
CA MET A 1 -7.96 -8.75 -30.77
C MET A 1 -8.57 -9.36 -29.51
N THR A 2 -7.76 -9.89 -28.60
CA THR A 2 -8.24 -10.44 -27.33
C THR A 2 -8.50 -9.26 -26.40
N GLN A 3 -9.76 -9.05 -26.02
CA GLN A 3 -10.13 -8.07 -25.00
C GLN A 3 -9.63 -8.60 -23.65
N GLN A 4 -8.60 -7.95 -23.12
CA GLN A 4 -8.24 -8.04 -21.70
C GLN A 4 -9.27 -7.19 -20.96
N SER A 5 -10.18 -7.82 -20.23
CA SER A 5 -10.95 -7.13 -19.21
C SER A 5 -9.96 -6.54 -18.22
N ALA A 6 -9.93 -5.22 -18.10
CA ALA A 6 -9.21 -4.54 -17.04
C ALA A 6 -9.95 -4.83 -15.73
N GLU A 7 -9.55 -5.88 -15.02
CA GLU A 7 -9.75 -5.91 -13.58
C GLU A 7 -8.93 -4.73 -13.05
N GLU A 8 -9.61 -3.64 -12.67
CA GLU A 8 -8.97 -2.47 -12.07
C GLU A 8 -8.16 -2.96 -10.87
N ALA A 9 -6.87 -2.59 -10.81
CA ALA A 9 -6.04 -2.95 -9.67
C ALA A 9 -6.73 -2.50 -8.38
N PRO A 10 -6.71 -3.32 -7.30
CA PRO A 10 -7.38 -2.97 -6.06
C PRO A 10 -6.84 -1.65 -5.51
N GLY A 11 -7.72 -0.90 -4.84
CA GLY A 11 -7.30 0.33 -4.15
C GLY A 11 -6.29 0.00 -3.05
N ILE A 12 -5.42 0.97 -2.72
CA ILE A 12 -4.43 0.81 -1.64
C ILE A 12 -4.84 1.69 -0.45
N ALA A 13 -4.98 1.09 0.71
CA ALA A 13 -5.13 1.80 1.98
C ALA A 13 -3.75 2.05 2.59
N VAL A 14 -3.51 3.28 3.10
CA VAL A 14 -2.25 3.67 3.74
C VAL A 14 -2.53 4.27 5.10
N ALA A 15 -1.89 3.76 6.15
CA ALA A 15 -2.01 4.30 7.49
C ALA A 15 -0.90 5.33 7.78
N ILE A 16 -1.31 6.55 8.14
CA ILE A 16 -0.41 7.60 8.64
C ILE A 16 -0.59 7.73 10.15
N VAL A 17 0.32 7.13 10.91
CA VAL A 17 0.31 7.20 12.39
C VAL A 17 1.24 8.31 12.83
N VAL A 18 0.68 9.33 13.52
CA VAL A 18 1.41 10.51 13.99
C VAL A 18 1.55 10.48 15.51
N GLN A 19 2.76 10.72 16.00
CA GLN A 19 3.05 10.93 17.42
C GLN A 19 4.14 12.00 17.57
N ASP A 20 3.90 13.03 18.38
CA ASP A 20 4.85 14.13 18.65
C ASP A 20 5.45 14.78 17.39
N GLY A 21 4.63 14.96 16.35
CA GLY A 21 5.07 15.53 15.06
C GLY A 21 5.94 14.58 14.21
N ARG A 22 6.04 13.31 14.59
CA ARG A 22 6.75 12.25 13.86
C ARG A 22 5.76 11.24 13.29
N VAL A 23 6.20 10.50 12.27
CA VAL A 23 5.39 9.46 11.63
C VAL A 23 6.02 8.08 11.78
N LEU A 24 5.18 7.05 11.90
CA LEU A 24 5.63 5.65 11.82
C LEU A 24 5.97 5.28 10.37
N MET A 25 7.17 4.78 10.15
CA MET A 25 7.56 4.13 8.90
C MET A 25 8.03 2.70 9.18
N VAL A 26 7.78 1.80 8.25
CA VAL A 26 8.25 0.42 8.29
C VAL A 26 9.35 0.21 7.28
N ARG A 27 10.41 -0.51 7.68
CA ARG A 27 11.50 -0.91 6.79
C ARG A 27 11.17 -2.26 6.17
N ARG A 28 11.28 -2.38 4.85
CA ARG A 28 11.10 -3.68 4.20
C ARG A 28 12.20 -4.64 4.64
N ARG A 29 11.81 -5.88 4.99
CA ARG A 29 12.76 -6.95 5.34
C ARG A 29 13.52 -7.44 4.11
N VAL A 30 12.84 -7.50 2.97
CA VAL A 30 13.42 -7.84 1.66
C VAL A 30 13.34 -6.59 0.80
N ALA A 31 14.47 -6.20 0.22
CA ALA A 31 14.53 -5.01 -0.62
C ALA A 31 13.78 -5.26 -1.94
N GLU A 32 12.90 -4.33 -2.30
CA GLU A 32 12.28 -4.26 -3.61
C GLU A 32 12.72 -2.97 -4.29
N GLY A 33 13.59 -3.11 -5.29
CA GLY A 33 14.23 -1.96 -5.94
C GLY A 33 15.00 -1.10 -4.94
N GLN A 34 14.79 0.22 -4.99
CA GLN A 34 15.50 1.19 -4.15
C GLN A 34 14.70 1.57 -2.87
N LEU A 35 13.47 1.08 -2.73
CA LEU A 35 12.58 1.46 -1.63
C LEU A 35 12.85 0.60 -0.39
N SER A 36 13.54 1.20 0.58
CA SER A 36 13.83 0.54 1.86
C SER A 36 12.80 0.83 2.95
N TRP A 37 12.07 1.95 2.86
CA TRP A 37 11.13 2.42 3.88
C TRP A 37 9.81 2.86 3.25
N GLN A 38 8.70 2.61 3.95
CA GLN A 38 7.35 2.95 3.51
C GLN A 38 6.43 3.21 4.72
N PHE A 39 5.23 3.72 4.45
CA PHE A 39 4.14 3.67 5.43
C PHE A 39 3.53 2.26 5.48
N PRO A 40 2.93 1.86 6.61
CA PRO A 40 2.06 0.70 6.65
C PRO A 40 0.94 0.86 5.61
N ALA A 41 0.78 -0.13 4.74
CA ALA A 41 -0.17 -0.11 3.65
C ALA A 41 -0.58 -1.53 3.24
N GLY A 42 -1.74 -1.65 2.58
CA GLY A 42 -2.28 -2.89 2.04
C GLY A 42 -3.32 -2.64 0.95
N GLU A 43 -3.61 -3.67 0.17
CA GLU A 43 -4.74 -3.66 -0.77
C GLU A 43 -6.06 -3.62 0.00
N ILE A 44 -7.07 -2.95 -0.57
CA ILE A 44 -8.45 -2.97 -0.08
C ILE A 44 -9.10 -4.24 -0.61
N GLU A 45 -9.57 -5.11 0.28
CA GLU A 45 -10.15 -6.39 -0.09
C GLU A 45 -11.63 -6.26 -0.50
N PRO A 46 -12.18 -7.21 -1.27
CA PRO A 46 -13.59 -7.19 -1.66
C PRO A 46 -14.53 -7.13 -0.44
N GLY A 47 -15.35 -6.08 -0.39
CA GLY A 47 -16.32 -5.85 0.69
C GLY A 47 -15.81 -4.96 1.83
N GLU A 48 -14.55 -4.56 1.80
CA GLU A 48 -14.02 -3.54 2.70
C GLU A 48 -14.38 -2.12 2.23
N SER A 49 -14.56 -1.20 3.16
CA SER A 49 -14.66 0.22 2.85
C SER A 49 -13.27 0.83 2.70
N PRO A 50 -13.05 1.73 1.72
CA PRO A 50 -11.86 2.57 1.68
C PRO A 50 -11.67 3.44 2.92
#